data_AF-A0AB34J675-F1
#
_entry.id   AF-A0AB34J675-F1
#
_cell.length_a   1.000
_cell.length_b   1.000
_cell.length_c   1.000
_cell.angle_alpha   90.00
_cell.angle_beta   90.00
_cell.angle_gamma   90.00
#
_symmetry.space_group_name_H-M   'P 1'
#
loop_
_entity.id
_entity.type
_entity.pdbx_description
1 polymer ?
#
loop_
_entity_poly.entity_id
_entity_poly.type
_entity_poly.pdbx_seq_one_letter_code
_entity_poly.pdbx_strand_id
1 'polypeptide(L)'
;MTDAQGILGVKVDLTLVKGSGLVAKDGGGLFGKAKSSDPFIRVTYRGLELGCTPVISKTLDPEWNHSMSFSLEGRRFRADEDILLSIYDKDKFSKDDPMGEVRLHLSDLMHGRPIDKMFPVNASPGCTKVSGQVHVKVAVTVRRALSLNAHEAVAVEDTRLAVGLGWDMLPGNQAIDLDASCVAISRSGNVMMDETVYFGQLKSKSGAIRHTGDEKEGDEDLGQGDDEIIVIDVDRVPHDLLAVFFVATVATEGRTFADVKGARIRLVEWGSGVERVRFMPAMGGAHTALFMARLARDGKAWKLTTIGEFDHTARDWGSVMPELRAYMGDLVPGIKVNPSDRVAIMHKGSGTIRLRDYCAAPQLPQTVVLGLHWDVTDGVNIDLDASVIMLDANLKQLDLVFFQKLVSSDGAVRHGGDEREGDEKGDDEKIFLELAKVHPAVAYIGLVINSYSGQELDDVKDAGVHLFDAATARDIFRYEMTNTKELDKHTALVMAMLYREGPEWCARIISEPAQGRTAHDNVDELQRYIKRNPITPLPPPREFEGPGAGAEMVRKLTASMAQAHIVQMTPVAVPMGSPVIAEAVPIS
;
A
#
# COMPACT_ATOMS: atom_id res chain seq x y z
N MET A 1 -5.60 12.24 -30.13
CA MET A 1 -5.06 11.39 -29.05
C MET A 1 -5.23 12.18 -27.77
N THR A 2 -6.42 12.17 -27.19
CA THR A 2 -6.81 13.12 -26.11
C THR A 2 -7.97 12.51 -25.30
N ASP A 3 -7.92 12.71 -23.96
CA ASP A 3 -9.01 12.62 -22.97
C ASP A 3 -9.36 11.31 -22.23
N ALA A 4 -8.66 10.19 -22.42
CA ALA A 4 -8.92 8.97 -21.62
C ALA A 4 -8.24 8.96 -20.23
N GLN A 5 -7.28 9.86 -19.95
CA GLN A 5 -6.61 9.90 -18.65
C GLN A 5 -7.61 10.28 -17.53
N GLY A 6 -7.71 9.42 -16.52
CA GLY A 6 -8.54 9.63 -15.33
C GLY A 6 -10.02 9.29 -15.49
N ILE A 7 -10.44 8.66 -16.59
CA ILE A 7 -11.78 8.06 -16.72
C ILE A 7 -11.75 6.67 -16.07
N LEU A 8 -12.50 6.50 -15.00
CA LEU A 8 -12.54 5.25 -14.23
C LEU A 8 -13.72 4.33 -14.60
N GLY A 9 -14.67 4.90 -15.34
CA GLY A 9 -15.84 4.20 -15.80
C GLY A 9 -16.88 5.14 -16.37
N VAL A 10 -18.02 4.58 -16.72
CA VAL A 10 -19.15 5.29 -17.31
C VAL A 10 -20.46 4.77 -16.75
N LYS A 11 -21.42 5.67 -16.52
CA LYS A 11 -22.83 5.32 -16.45
C LYS A 11 -23.44 5.56 -17.83
N VAL A 12 -24.11 4.55 -18.37
CA VAL A 12 -24.74 4.59 -19.69
C VAL A 12 -26.24 4.52 -19.50
N ASP A 13 -26.95 5.51 -20.05
CA ASP A 13 -28.41 5.52 -20.15
C ASP A 13 -28.76 5.28 -21.63
N LEU A 14 -29.25 4.08 -21.93
CA LEU A 14 -29.52 3.59 -23.29
C LEU A 14 -31.02 3.45 -23.51
N THR A 15 -31.55 4.00 -24.61
CA THR A 15 -32.91 3.80 -25.07
C THR A 15 -32.90 3.25 -26.49
N LEU A 16 -33.49 2.06 -26.65
CA LEU A 16 -33.72 1.41 -27.93
C LEU A 16 -35.15 1.75 -28.36
N VAL A 17 -35.26 2.68 -29.31
CA VAL A 17 -36.56 3.29 -29.67
C VAL A 17 -37.30 2.38 -30.63
N LYS A 18 -36.71 2.09 -31.80
CA LYS A 18 -37.33 1.27 -32.85
C LYS A 18 -36.33 0.67 -33.82
N GLY A 19 -36.72 -0.38 -34.52
CA GLY A 19 -36.08 -0.90 -35.72
C GLY A 19 -36.82 -0.43 -36.97
N SER A 20 -36.15 -0.39 -38.12
CA SER A 20 -36.78 -0.08 -39.39
C SER A 20 -36.15 -0.87 -40.53
N GLY A 21 -36.97 -1.62 -41.28
CA GLY A 21 -36.55 -2.44 -42.42
C GLY A 21 -35.63 -3.61 -42.06
N LEU A 22 -35.82 -4.22 -40.88
CA LEU A 22 -35.02 -5.35 -40.43
C LEU A 22 -35.18 -6.58 -41.35
N VAL A 23 -34.22 -7.50 -41.31
CA VAL A 23 -34.24 -8.69 -42.17
C VAL A 23 -35.37 -9.63 -41.76
N ALA A 24 -36.14 -10.15 -42.71
CA ALA A 24 -37.14 -11.18 -42.42
C ALA A 24 -36.48 -12.55 -42.21
N LYS A 25 -36.83 -13.21 -41.10
CA LYS A 25 -36.42 -14.59 -40.79
C LYS A 25 -37.61 -15.54 -40.76
N ASP A 26 -38.75 -15.07 -40.28
CA ASP A 26 -39.99 -15.80 -40.22
C ASP A 26 -40.85 -15.68 -41.48
N GLY A 27 -41.52 -16.79 -41.82
CA GLY A 27 -42.63 -16.79 -42.77
C GLY A 27 -42.23 -17.13 -44.19
N GLY A 28 -42.11 -18.43 -44.47
CA GLY A 28 -42.10 -19.00 -45.80
C GLY A 28 -42.42 -20.47 -45.68
N GLY A 29 -43.63 -20.88 -46.05
CA GLY A 29 -43.92 -22.31 -46.24
C GLY A 29 -43.02 -22.90 -47.33
N LEU A 30 -43.23 -24.16 -47.71
CA LEU A 30 -42.36 -25.00 -48.57
C LEU A 30 -41.73 -24.36 -49.84
N PHE A 31 -42.19 -23.18 -50.30
CA PHE A 31 -41.62 -22.39 -51.41
C PHE A 31 -41.68 -20.84 -51.24
N GLY A 32 -41.88 -20.30 -50.03
CA GLY A 32 -42.07 -18.86 -49.79
C GLY A 32 -40.83 -18.12 -49.27
N LYS A 33 -40.63 -16.86 -49.67
CA LYS A 33 -39.64 -15.96 -49.04
C LYS A 33 -40.13 -15.53 -47.65
N ALA A 34 -39.23 -15.50 -46.66
CA ALA A 34 -39.43 -14.89 -45.33
C ALA A 34 -40.09 -13.51 -45.45
N LYS A 35 -41.12 -13.24 -44.63
CA LYS A 35 -41.93 -12.02 -44.70
C LYS A 35 -41.97 -11.20 -43.41
N SER A 36 -41.65 -11.80 -42.26
CA SER A 36 -41.73 -11.15 -40.96
C SER A 36 -40.60 -11.64 -40.05
N SER A 37 -40.55 -11.10 -38.84
CA SER A 37 -39.70 -11.55 -37.74
C SER A 37 -40.36 -11.19 -36.41
N ASP A 38 -39.90 -11.78 -35.32
CA ASP A 38 -40.22 -11.46 -33.94
C ASP A 38 -38.99 -10.78 -33.25
N PRO A 39 -38.60 -9.56 -33.68
CA PRO A 39 -37.33 -8.97 -33.30
C PRO A 39 -37.24 -8.53 -31.83
N PHE A 40 -36.10 -8.81 -31.22
CA PHE A 40 -35.64 -8.21 -29.96
C PHE A 40 -34.14 -7.92 -30.00
N ILE A 41 -33.67 -7.05 -29.11
CA ILE A 41 -32.24 -6.70 -29.00
C ILE A 41 -31.71 -7.18 -27.66
N ARG A 42 -30.59 -7.90 -27.69
CA ARG A 42 -29.76 -8.21 -26.53
C ARG A 42 -28.59 -7.23 -26.48
N VAL A 43 -28.42 -6.56 -25.35
CA VAL A 43 -27.33 -5.61 -25.11
C VAL A 43 -26.24 -6.31 -24.33
N THR A 44 -25.04 -6.34 -24.88
CA THR A 44 -23.88 -6.97 -24.24
C THR A 44 -22.65 -6.07 -24.25
N TYR A 45 -21.74 -6.29 -23.32
CA TYR A 45 -20.43 -5.63 -23.27
C TYR A 45 -19.39 -6.65 -22.83
N ARG A 46 -18.39 -6.92 -23.67
CA ARG A 46 -17.36 -7.97 -23.44
C ARG A 46 -17.97 -9.33 -23.04
N GLY A 47 -19.09 -9.69 -23.66
CA GLY A 47 -19.83 -10.93 -23.40
C GLY A 47 -20.75 -10.93 -22.17
N LEU A 48 -20.71 -9.87 -21.33
CA LEU A 48 -21.66 -9.70 -20.23
C LEU A 48 -22.99 -9.17 -20.78
N GLU A 49 -24.10 -9.86 -20.50
CA GLU A 49 -25.45 -9.37 -20.81
C GLU A 49 -25.85 -8.24 -19.86
N LEU A 50 -26.20 -7.09 -20.42
CA LEU A 50 -26.59 -5.88 -19.68
C LEU A 50 -28.11 -5.68 -19.66
N GLY A 51 -28.82 -6.28 -20.61
CA GLY A 51 -30.28 -6.24 -20.70
C GLY A 51 -30.78 -6.69 -22.07
N CYS A 52 -32.10 -6.87 -22.17
CA CYS A 52 -32.80 -7.21 -23.41
C CYS A 52 -34.07 -6.38 -23.56
N THR A 53 -34.43 -6.03 -24.80
CA THR A 53 -35.75 -5.45 -25.07
C THR A 53 -36.85 -6.51 -25.00
N PRO A 54 -38.12 -6.11 -24.87
CA PRO A 54 -39.24 -6.97 -25.20
C PRO A 54 -39.17 -7.47 -26.66
N VAL A 55 -39.77 -8.63 -26.90
CA VAL A 55 -39.98 -9.19 -28.23
C VAL A 55 -41.22 -8.55 -28.85
N ILE A 56 -41.11 -8.05 -30.09
CA ILE A 56 -42.26 -7.52 -30.83
C ILE A 56 -42.55 -8.47 -31.99
N SER A 57 -43.72 -9.11 -31.98
CA SER A 57 -44.01 -10.16 -32.96
C SER A 57 -44.40 -9.64 -34.35
N LYS A 58 -44.02 -10.40 -35.37
CA LYS A 58 -44.44 -10.33 -36.78
C LYS A 58 -44.25 -8.94 -37.41
N THR A 59 -43.08 -8.34 -37.22
CA THR A 59 -42.75 -7.04 -37.79
C THR A 59 -41.27 -6.94 -38.20
N LEU A 60 -40.98 -6.11 -39.19
CA LEU A 60 -39.63 -5.69 -39.56
C LEU A 60 -39.33 -4.25 -39.10
N ASP A 61 -40.33 -3.59 -38.51
CA ASP A 61 -40.29 -2.21 -38.03
C ASP A 61 -40.79 -2.17 -36.57
N PRO A 62 -40.12 -2.85 -35.63
CA PRO A 62 -40.55 -2.92 -34.23
C PRO A 62 -40.39 -1.56 -33.52
N GLU A 63 -41.33 -1.23 -32.64
CA GLU A 63 -41.20 -0.11 -31.70
C GLU A 63 -41.03 -0.66 -30.28
N TRP A 64 -39.83 -0.53 -29.71
CA TRP A 64 -39.54 -1.06 -28.37
C TRP A 64 -39.72 0.00 -27.28
N ASN A 65 -39.31 1.25 -27.55
CA ASN A 65 -39.28 2.35 -26.57
C ASN A 65 -38.71 1.92 -25.20
N HIS A 66 -37.67 1.10 -25.23
CA HIS A 66 -37.15 0.43 -24.03
C HIS A 66 -35.88 1.12 -23.55
N SER A 67 -35.91 1.60 -22.31
CA SER A 67 -34.77 2.27 -21.66
C SER A 67 -34.15 1.37 -20.61
N MET A 68 -32.82 1.41 -20.52
CA MET A 68 -32.02 0.73 -19.52
C MET A 68 -30.83 1.60 -19.10
N SER A 69 -30.40 1.44 -17.85
CA SER A 69 -29.25 2.14 -17.29
C SER A 69 -28.28 1.15 -16.66
N PHE A 70 -26.99 1.26 -16.98
CA PHE A 70 -25.95 0.40 -16.42
C PHE A 70 -24.63 1.16 -16.21
N SER A 71 -23.80 0.66 -15.29
CA SER A 71 -22.47 1.20 -15.00
C SER A 71 -21.38 0.23 -15.48
N LEU A 72 -20.37 0.75 -16.17
CA LEU A 72 -19.15 0.03 -16.56
C LEU A 72 -17.98 0.71 -15.85
N GLU A 73 -17.39 0.08 -14.85
CA GLU A 73 -16.36 0.69 -13.99
C GLU A 73 -15.26 -0.33 -13.63
N GLY A 74 -14.09 0.18 -13.22
CA GLY A 74 -13.00 -0.65 -12.69
C GLY A 74 -12.48 -1.68 -13.70
N ARG A 75 -12.27 -2.93 -13.27
CA ARG A 75 -11.77 -4.02 -14.14
C ARG A 75 -12.68 -4.33 -15.34
N ARG A 76 -13.95 -3.94 -15.25
CA ARG A 76 -14.92 -4.16 -16.34
C ARG A 76 -14.73 -3.14 -17.45
N PHE A 77 -14.33 -1.91 -17.13
CA PHE A 77 -14.29 -0.80 -18.07
C PHE A 77 -13.03 -0.78 -18.97
N ARG A 78 -13.29 -0.61 -20.26
CA ARG A 78 -12.30 -0.39 -21.33
C ARG A 78 -12.90 0.61 -22.31
N ALA A 79 -12.20 1.72 -22.51
CA ALA A 79 -12.64 2.86 -23.31
C ALA A 79 -12.72 2.55 -24.82
N ASP A 80 -11.93 1.58 -25.26
CA ASP A 80 -11.74 1.12 -26.64
C ASP A 80 -12.67 -0.03 -27.05
N GLU A 81 -13.55 -0.47 -26.14
CA GLU A 81 -14.47 -1.58 -26.36
C GLU A 81 -15.89 -1.11 -26.73
N ASP A 82 -16.67 -2.03 -27.28
CA ASP A 82 -18.00 -1.76 -27.83
C ASP A 82 -19.13 -2.23 -26.91
N ILE A 83 -20.18 -1.40 -26.79
CA ILE A 83 -21.50 -1.90 -26.39
C ILE A 83 -22.14 -2.52 -27.64
N LEU A 84 -22.38 -3.83 -27.59
CA LEU A 84 -22.91 -4.60 -28.70
C LEU A 84 -24.42 -4.78 -28.55
N LEU A 85 -25.17 -4.32 -29.55
CA LEU A 85 -26.60 -4.51 -29.69
C LEU A 85 -26.84 -5.64 -30.68
N SER A 86 -26.97 -6.87 -30.19
CA SER A 86 -27.24 -8.04 -31.02
C SER A 86 -28.74 -8.20 -31.24
N ILE A 87 -29.14 -8.24 -32.51
CA ILE A 87 -30.55 -8.31 -32.91
C ILE A 87 -30.89 -9.77 -33.21
N TYR A 88 -31.99 -10.25 -32.66
CA TYR A 88 -32.44 -11.64 -32.80
C TYR A 88 -33.90 -11.73 -33.14
N ASP A 89 -34.24 -12.80 -33.84
CA ASP A 89 -35.59 -13.28 -34.12
C ASP A 89 -35.98 -14.30 -33.05
N LYS A 90 -37.09 -14.06 -32.34
CA LYS A 90 -37.51 -14.96 -31.26
C LYS A 90 -38.20 -16.21 -31.82
N ASP A 91 -37.62 -17.37 -31.55
CA ASP A 91 -38.18 -18.66 -31.94
C ASP A 91 -38.86 -19.39 -30.75
N LYS A 92 -39.95 -20.10 -31.03
CA LYS A 92 -40.69 -20.86 -30.00
C LYS A 92 -40.09 -22.22 -29.65
N PHE A 93 -39.36 -22.86 -30.57
CA PHE A 93 -38.90 -24.25 -30.44
C PHE A 93 -37.46 -24.50 -30.93
N SER A 94 -36.73 -23.44 -31.30
CA SER A 94 -35.34 -23.45 -31.77
C SER A 94 -34.52 -22.35 -31.08
N LYS A 95 -33.19 -22.34 -31.32
CA LYS A 95 -32.35 -21.21 -30.90
C LYS A 95 -32.73 -19.97 -31.71
N ASP A 96 -32.86 -18.84 -31.02
CA ASP A 96 -33.18 -17.55 -31.63
C ASP A 96 -32.23 -17.20 -32.77
N ASP A 97 -32.79 -16.68 -33.85
CA ASP A 97 -32.13 -16.57 -35.14
C ASP A 97 -31.45 -15.20 -35.25
N PRO A 98 -30.12 -15.10 -35.45
CA PRO A 98 -29.45 -13.81 -35.49
C PRO A 98 -29.90 -12.99 -36.71
N MET A 99 -30.15 -11.70 -36.48
CA MET A 99 -30.65 -10.73 -37.47
C MET A 99 -29.63 -9.64 -37.83
N GLY A 100 -28.50 -9.60 -37.13
CA GLY A 100 -27.45 -8.59 -37.29
C GLY A 100 -27.07 -7.94 -35.98
N GLU A 101 -26.21 -6.93 -36.04
CA GLU A 101 -25.74 -6.20 -34.86
C GLU A 101 -25.52 -4.72 -35.12
N VAL A 102 -25.58 -3.93 -34.05
CA VAL A 102 -25.10 -2.54 -34.01
C VAL A 102 -24.03 -2.43 -32.93
N ARG A 103 -22.91 -1.78 -33.25
CA ARG A 103 -21.81 -1.52 -32.32
C ARG A 103 -21.81 -0.05 -31.93
N LEU A 104 -21.76 0.21 -30.64
CA LEU A 104 -21.58 1.55 -30.09
C LEU A 104 -20.18 1.62 -29.48
N HIS A 105 -19.25 2.27 -30.17
CA HIS A 105 -17.89 2.49 -29.68
C HIS A 105 -17.91 3.41 -28.46
N LEU A 106 -17.46 2.94 -27.29
CA LEU A 106 -17.48 3.74 -26.06
C LEU A 106 -16.69 5.04 -26.20
N SER A 107 -15.57 5.03 -26.92
CA SER A 107 -14.76 6.21 -27.23
C SER A 107 -15.59 7.37 -27.78
N ASP A 108 -16.53 7.07 -28.69
CA ASP A 108 -17.37 8.06 -29.34
C ASP A 108 -18.42 8.63 -28.38
N LEU A 109 -18.88 7.82 -27.43
CA LEU A 109 -19.90 8.19 -26.44
C LEU A 109 -19.32 9.05 -25.31
N MET A 110 -18.04 8.88 -24.99
CA MET A 110 -17.38 9.56 -23.87
C MET A 110 -17.14 11.06 -24.08
N HIS A 111 -17.29 11.58 -25.31
CA HIS A 111 -17.19 13.02 -25.59
C HIS A 111 -18.39 13.84 -25.06
N GLY A 112 -19.29 13.22 -24.29
CA GLY A 112 -20.30 13.90 -23.48
C GLY A 112 -21.52 14.42 -24.24
N ARG A 113 -21.64 14.14 -25.54
CA ARG A 113 -22.85 14.49 -26.31
C ARG A 113 -23.79 13.29 -26.33
N PRO A 114 -25.04 13.43 -25.85
CA PRO A 114 -26.06 12.41 -26.07
C PRO A 114 -26.20 12.14 -27.56
N ILE A 115 -26.24 10.87 -27.93
CA ILE A 115 -26.53 10.44 -29.28
C ILE A 115 -28.02 10.14 -29.38
N ASP A 116 -28.67 10.60 -30.44
CA ASP A 116 -30.04 10.28 -30.81
C ASP A 116 -30.08 10.16 -32.34
N LYS A 117 -29.90 8.94 -32.88
CA LYS A 117 -29.81 8.71 -34.33
C LYS A 117 -30.15 7.28 -34.75
N MET A 118 -30.34 7.09 -36.05
CA MET A 118 -30.42 5.77 -36.68
C MET A 118 -29.01 5.19 -36.88
N PHE A 119 -28.84 3.91 -36.56
CA PHE A 119 -27.63 3.14 -36.80
C PHE A 119 -27.91 2.00 -37.78
N PRO A 120 -27.08 1.81 -38.81
CA PRO A 120 -27.23 0.69 -39.74
C PRO A 120 -26.97 -0.65 -39.05
N VAL A 121 -27.78 -1.66 -39.38
CA VAL A 121 -27.56 -3.03 -38.93
C VAL A 121 -26.43 -3.65 -39.76
N ASN A 122 -25.43 -4.19 -39.07
CA ASN A 122 -24.26 -4.84 -39.68
C ASN A 122 -24.35 -6.36 -39.55
N ALA A 123 -23.60 -7.07 -40.40
CA ALA A 123 -23.45 -8.52 -40.31
C ALA A 123 -22.84 -8.92 -38.97
N SER A 124 -23.26 -10.08 -38.46
CA SER A 124 -22.80 -10.67 -37.19
C SER A 124 -22.47 -12.16 -37.38
N PRO A 125 -21.74 -12.79 -36.45
CA PRO A 125 -21.56 -14.23 -36.45
C PRO A 125 -22.92 -14.96 -36.50
N GLY A 126 -23.14 -15.76 -37.54
CA GLY A 126 -24.41 -16.46 -37.77
C GLY A 126 -25.42 -15.70 -38.64
N CYS A 127 -25.17 -14.43 -39.00
CA CYS A 127 -26.03 -13.67 -39.92
C CYS A 127 -25.23 -12.74 -40.83
N THR A 128 -25.04 -13.15 -42.09
CA THR A 128 -24.37 -12.36 -43.13
C THR A 128 -25.33 -11.53 -43.98
N LYS A 129 -26.62 -11.91 -44.01
CA LYS A 129 -27.66 -11.19 -44.75
C LYS A 129 -28.44 -10.31 -43.78
N VAL A 130 -28.13 -9.02 -43.78
CA VAL A 130 -28.72 -8.01 -42.90
C VAL A 130 -29.42 -6.91 -43.70
N SER A 131 -30.36 -6.22 -43.07
CA SER A 131 -30.99 -5.02 -43.61
C SER A 131 -31.50 -4.13 -42.49
N GLY A 132 -31.77 -2.87 -42.83
CA GLY A 132 -32.45 -1.95 -41.93
C GLY A 132 -31.51 -1.19 -40.99
N GLN A 133 -32.14 -0.49 -40.07
CA GLN A 133 -31.48 0.40 -39.11
C GLN A 133 -32.20 0.34 -37.75
N VAL A 134 -31.50 0.72 -36.69
CA VAL A 134 -32.03 0.83 -35.32
C VAL A 134 -31.89 2.26 -34.83
N HIS A 135 -32.98 2.83 -34.32
CA HIS A 135 -32.98 4.13 -33.66
C HIS A 135 -32.52 3.97 -32.21
N VAL A 136 -31.35 4.52 -31.90
CA VAL A 136 -30.75 4.45 -30.56
C VAL A 136 -30.60 5.85 -29.99
N LYS A 137 -31.03 6.01 -28.74
CA LYS A 137 -30.64 7.16 -27.91
C LYS A 137 -29.70 6.68 -26.82
N VAL A 138 -28.56 7.31 -26.67
CA VAL A 138 -27.61 6.96 -25.61
C VAL A 138 -26.98 8.21 -25.03
N ALA A 139 -27.00 8.31 -23.71
CA ALA A 139 -26.28 9.32 -22.96
C ALA A 139 -25.27 8.62 -22.06
N VAL A 140 -24.06 9.18 -21.99
CA VAL A 140 -22.98 8.65 -21.15
C VAL A 140 -22.55 9.72 -20.16
N THR A 141 -22.53 9.34 -18.89
CA THR A 141 -21.93 10.12 -17.81
C THR A 141 -20.60 9.48 -17.45
N VAL A 142 -19.51 10.22 -17.68
CA VAL A 142 -18.16 9.79 -17.33
C VAL A 142 -17.99 9.83 -15.81
N ARG A 143 -17.48 8.74 -15.24
CA ARG A 143 -17.07 8.67 -13.83
C ARG A 143 -15.55 8.81 -13.75
N ARG A 144 -15.10 9.72 -12.89
CA ARG A 144 -13.69 9.98 -12.61
C ARG A 144 -13.39 9.70 -11.15
N ALA A 145 -12.11 9.46 -10.83
CA ALA A 145 -11.66 9.34 -9.45
C ALA A 145 -12.03 10.62 -8.71
N LEU A 146 -12.38 10.50 -7.43
CA LEU A 146 -12.34 11.67 -6.58
C LEU A 146 -10.87 12.05 -6.41
N SER A 147 -10.46 13.15 -7.04
CA SER A 147 -9.13 13.72 -6.81
C SER A 147 -9.18 14.54 -5.54
N LEU A 148 -8.40 14.15 -4.54
CA LEU A 148 -8.24 14.90 -3.31
C LEU A 148 -7.01 15.81 -3.41
N ASN A 149 -7.09 16.98 -2.78
CA ASN A 149 -5.92 17.79 -2.45
C ASN A 149 -5.28 17.27 -1.15
N ALA A 150 -4.11 17.79 -0.78
CA ALA A 150 -3.55 17.57 0.55
C ALA A 150 -4.57 17.99 1.62
N HIS A 151 -4.63 17.24 2.72
CA HIS A 151 -5.48 17.53 3.88
C HIS A 151 -6.99 17.40 3.69
N GLU A 152 -7.44 16.86 2.57
CA GLU A 152 -8.85 16.54 2.34
C GLU A 152 -9.19 15.14 2.84
N ALA A 153 -10.47 14.91 3.13
CA ALA A 153 -10.94 13.65 3.68
C ALA A 153 -12.22 13.17 3.00
N VAL A 154 -12.36 11.84 2.92
CA VAL A 154 -13.54 11.18 2.37
C VAL A 154 -13.86 9.91 3.17
N ALA A 155 -15.15 9.64 3.33
CA ALA A 155 -15.62 8.40 3.93
C ALA A 155 -15.29 7.20 3.01
N VAL A 156 -14.93 6.09 3.62
CA VAL A 156 -14.64 4.82 2.94
C VAL A 156 -15.66 3.80 3.39
N GLU A 157 -16.48 3.34 2.44
CA GLU A 157 -17.58 2.40 2.68
C GLU A 157 -17.20 0.95 2.32
N ASP A 158 -16.12 0.76 1.57
CA ASP A 158 -15.70 -0.55 1.08
C ASP A 158 -15.02 -1.37 2.19
N THR A 159 -15.32 -2.68 2.26
CA THR A 159 -14.76 -3.58 3.28
C THR A 159 -13.38 -4.13 2.93
N ARG A 160 -13.04 -4.13 1.64
CA ARG A 160 -11.73 -4.58 1.16
C ARG A 160 -11.17 -3.60 0.13
N LEU A 161 -10.02 -3.06 0.47
CA LEU A 161 -9.38 -1.94 -0.21
C LEU A 161 -8.02 -2.37 -0.74
N ALA A 162 -7.62 -1.81 -1.88
CA ALA A 162 -6.24 -1.74 -2.30
C ALA A 162 -5.80 -0.28 -2.31
N VAL A 163 -4.60 -0.05 -1.80
CA VAL A 163 -3.91 1.21 -1.87
C VAL A 163 -2.72 1.03 -2.79
N GLY A 164 -2.81 1.64 -3.96
CA GLY A 164 -1.73 1.62 -4.95
C GLY A 164 -0.86 2.86 -4.80
N LEU A 165 0.45 2.65 -4.66
CA LEU A 165 1.47 3.68 -4.84
C LEU A 165 2.00 3.55 -6.27
N GLY A 166 2.16 4.69 -6.95
CA GLY A 166 2.86 4.69 -8.24
C GLY A 166 3.68 5.95 -8.45
N TRP A 167 4.76 5.85 -9.22
CA TRP A 167 5.64 6.96 -9.52
C TRP A 167 6.16 6.94 -10.96
N ASP A 168 6.38 8.14 -11.50
CA ASP A 168 6.95 8.30 -12.84
C ASP A 168 8.41 8.74 -12.71
N MET A 169 9.31 8.07 -13.45
CA MET A 169 10.72 8.46 -13.52
C MET A 169 10.93 9.66 -14.46
N LEU A 170 11.94 10.47 -14.15
CA LEU A 170 12.44 11.48 -15.10
C LEU A 170 13.17 10.79 -16.27
N PRO A 171 12.95 11.20 -17.54
CA PRO A 171 13.62 10.58 -18.67
C PRO A 171 15.14 10.64 -18.56
N GLY A 172 15.81 9.49 -18.66
CA GLY A 172 17.27 9.38 -18.61
C GLY A 172 17.89 9.30 -17.21
N ASN A 173 17.08 9.33 -16.14
CA ASN A 173 17.56 9.05 -14.78
C ASN A 173 17.76 7.54 -14.56
N GLN A 174 18.66 7.20 -13.64
CA GLN A 174 18.76 5.83 -13.11
C GLN A 174 17.50 5.47 -12.32
N ALA A 175 17.15 4.19 -12.26
CA ALA A 175 16.05 3.68 -11.44
C ALA A 175 16.18 4.18 -9.99
N ILE A 176 15.04 4.59 -9.42
CA ILE A 176 14.90 4.98 -8.03
C ILE A 176 13.86 4.07 -7.43
N ASP A 177 14.24 3.52 -6.29
CA ASP A 177 13.43 2.63 -5.50
C ASP A 177 12.66 3.43 -4.44
N LEU A 178 11.33 3.35 -4.50
CA LEU A 178 10.42 3.97 -3.55
C LEU A 178 9.66 2.87 -2.79
N ASP A 179 9.92 2.76 -1.50
CA ASP A 179 9.20 1.84 -0.62
C ASP A 179 7.85 2.44 -0.20
N ALA A 180 6.77 1.68 -0.35
CA ALA A 180 5.50 1.92 0.32
C ALA A 180 5.46 1.19 1.66
N SER A 181 4.97 1.88 2.69
CA SER A 181 4.76 1.32 4.01
C SER A 181 3.37 1.64 4.52
N CYS A 182 2.74 0.68 5.18
CA CYS A 182 1.46 0.82 5.85
C CYS A 182 1.66 0.67 7.37
N VAL A 183 1.76 1.79 8.07
CA VAL A 183 2.09 1.82 9.49
C VAL A 183 0.81 1.80 10.33
N ALA A 184 0.63 0.74 11.11
CA ALA A 184 -0.53 0.55 11.98
C ALA A 184 -0.36 1.28 13.32
N ILE A 185 -1.37 2.03 13.73
CA ILE A 185 -1.38 2.80 14.97
C ILE A 185 -2.56 2.39 15.85
N SER A 186 -2.27 2.10 17.12
CA SER A 186 -3.25 1.71 18.13
C SER A 186 -4.13 2.87 18.58
N ARG A 187 -5.19 2.57 19.34
CA ARG A 187 -6.04 3.57 20.00
C ARG A 187 -5.31 4.44 21.01
N SER A 188 -4.20 3.97 21.57
CA SER A 188 -3.33 4.78 22.44
C SER A 188 -2.32 5.64 21.65
N GLY A 189 -2.33 5.56 20.32
CA GLY A 189 -1.42 6.29 19.46
C GLY A 189 -0.01 5.70 19.42
N ASN A 190 0.15 4.42 19.74
CA ASN A 190 1.43 3.71 19.60
C ASN A 190 1.47 2.95 18.29
N VAL A 191 2.64 2.82 17.68
CA VAL A 191 2.82 1.94 16.51
C VAL A 191 2.62 0.48 16.93
N MET A 192 1.91 -0.27 16.10
CA MET A 192 1.70 -1.71 16.23
C MET A 192 2.61 -2.42 15.23
N MET A 193 3.84 -2.74 15.63
CA MET A 193 4.86 -3.31 14.74
C MET A 193 4.38 -4.59 14.02
N ASP A 194 3.65 -5.44 14.74
CA ASP A 194 3.10 -6.70 14.24
C ASP A 194 1.90 -6.54 13.29
N GLU A 195 1.32 -5.34 13.20
CA GLU A 195 0.25 -5.02 12.25
C GLU A 195 0.72 -4.10 11.11
N THR A 196 1.91 -3.50 11.22
CA THR A 196 2.54 -2.69 10.17
C THR A 196 3.03 -3.59 9.04
N VAL A 197 2.87 -3.17 7.78
CA VAL A 197 3.46 -3.89 6.62
C VAL A 197 4.34 -2.98 5.79
N TYR A 198 5.40 -3.55 5.24
CA TYR A 198 6.42 -2.92 4.40
C TYR A 198 7.20 -4.02 3.67
N PHE A 199 8.22 -3.68 2.88
CA PHE A 199 9.02 -4.64 2.10
C PHE A 199 9.50 -5.85 2.91
N GLY A 200 9.94 -5.65 4.17
CA GLY A 200 10.44 -6.70 5.05
C GLY A 200 9.37 -7.49 5.81
N GLN A 201 8.14 -6.96 5.90
CA GLN A 201 7.01 -7.64 6.54
C GLN A 201 5.76 -7.53 5.67
N LEU A 202 5.60 -8.48 4.74
CA LEU A 202 4.54 -8.42 3.73
C LEU A 202 3.13 -8.69 4.26
N LYS A 203 2.99 -9.20 5.48
CA LYS A 203 1.69 -9.54 6.08
C LYS A 203 1.66 -9.10 7.54
N SER A 204 0.59 -8.41 7.91
CA SER A 204 0.23 -8.18 9.31
C SER A 204 -0.10 -9.50 10.01
N LYS A 205 0.10 -9.55 11.32
CA LYS A 205 -0.20 -10.69 12.18
C LYS A 205 -1.68 -11.08 12.18
N SER A 206 -2.60 -10.11 12.18
CA SER A 206 -4.03 -10.37 12.00
C SER A 206 -4.38 -10.90 10.59
N GLY A 207 -3.48 -10.69 9.63
CA GLY A 207 -3.67 -10.92 8.20
C GLY A 207 -4.69 -9.97 7.57
N ALA A 208 -5.05 -8.87 8.25
CA ALA A 208 -5.94 -7.84 7.75
C ALA A 208 -5.28 -6.97 6.68
N ILE A 209 -3.97 -6.75 6.80
CA ILE A 209 -3.15 -5.91 5.92
C ILE A 209 -2.09 -6.79 5.25
N ARG A 210 -1.91 -6.61 3.93
CA ARG A 210 -0.94 -7.34 3.12
C ARG A 210 -0.29 -6.43 2.07
N HIS A 211 1.03 -6.44 2.01
CA HIS A 211 1.84 -5.86 0.94
C HIS A 211 1.98 -6.85 -0.22
N THR A 212 1.99 -6.39 -1.48
CA THR A 212 2.15 -7.29 -2.64
C THR A 212 3.59 -7.71 -2.91
N GLY A 213 4.57 -7.00 -2.36
CA GLY A 213 6.00 -7.20 -2.61
C GLY A 213 6.67 -5.87 -2.90
N ASP A 214 8.00 -5.86 -2.91
CA ASP A 214 8.84 -4.74 -3.31
C ASP A 214 9.06 -4.78 -4.83
N GLU A 215 8.66 -3.71 -5.53
CA GLU A 215 8.83 -3.55 -6.99
C GLU A 215 9.82 -2.42 -7.30
N LYS A 216 11.09 -2.81 -7.45
CA LYS A 216 12.26 -1.91 -7.55
C LYS A 216 12.40 -1.12 -8.86
N GLU A 217 11.71 -1.54 -9.93
CA GLU A 217 11.93 -1.02 -11.29
C GLU A 217 10.81 -0.08 -11.78
N GLY A 218 9.69 0.02 -11.06
CA GLY A 218 8.57 0.91 -11.41
C GLY A 218 7.96 0.66 -12.80
N ASP A 219 7.92 -0.60 -13.27
CA ASP A 219 7.29 -0.99 -14.53
C ASP A 219 6.27 -2.12 -14.33
N GLU A 220 5.21 -2.04 -15.14
CA GLU A 220 3.87 -2.61 -15.04
C GLU A 220 3.79 -4.10 -14.67
N ASP A 221 3.01 -4.47 -13.62
CA ASP A 221 2.16 -5.68 -13.68
C ASP A 221 1.11 -5.88 -12.56
N LEU A 222 1.00 -5.01 -11.55
CA LEU A 222 0.01 -5.18 -10.47
C LEU A 222 -1.30 -4.39 -10.68
N GLY A 223 -1.36 -3.57 -11.74
CA GLY A 223 -2.60 -3.06 -12.35
C GLY A 223 -2.56 -1.56 -12.71
N GLN A 224 -2.96 -1.20 -13.93
CA GLN A 224 -3.10 0.20 -14.42
C GLN A 224 -1.96 1.19 -14.01
N GLY A 225 -0.72 0.70 -13.83
CA GLY A 225 0.45 1.49 -13.45
C GLY A 225 0.58 1.83 -11.97
N ASP A 226 0.17 0.94 -11.06
CA ASP A 226 0.68 0.97 -9.68
C ASP A 226 1.91 0.09 -9.58
N ASP A 227 2.94 0.61 -8.92
CA ASP A 227 4.21 -0.07 -8.70
C ASP A 227 4.12 -0.94 -7.43
N GLU A 228 3.53 -0.42 -6.35
CA GLU A 228 3.31 -1.19 -5.12
C GLU A 228 1.86 -1.13 -4.62
N ILE A 229 1.36 -2.25 -4.10
CA ILE A 229 -0.02 -2.37 -3.64
C ILE A 229 -0.10 -2.91 -2.21
N ILE A 230 -0.81 -2.17 -1.36
CA ILE A 230 -1.20 -2.60 -0.01
C ILE A 230 -2.69 -2.93 0.00
N VAL A 231 -3.02 -4.18 0.30
CA VAL A 231 -4.40 -4.66 0.43
C VAL A 231 -4.81 -4.65 1.89
N ILE A 232 -5.96 -4.06 2.20
CA ILE A 232 -6.54 -3.99 3.54
C ILE A 232 -7.94 -4.60 3.53
N ASP A 233 -8.18 -5.55 4.42
CA ASP A 233 -9.48 -6.10 4.77
C ASP A 233 -9.92 -5.47 6.09
N VAL A 234 -10.76 -4.43 6.02
CA VAL A 234 -11.12 -3.63 7.20
C VAL A 234 -11.99 -4.40 8.20
N ASP A 235 -12.64 -5.49 7.78
CA ASP A 235 -13.43 -6.35 8.65
C ASP A 235 -12.55 -7.23 9.54
N ARG A 236 -11.32 -7.51 9.11
CA ARG A 236 -10.33 -8.28 9.86
C ARG A 236 -9.41 -7.42 10.73
N VAL A 237 -9.43 -6.10 10.55
CA VAL A 237 -8.58 -5.18 11.30
C VAL A 237 -8.85 -5.29 12.80
N PRO A 238 -7.82 -5.51 13.63
CA PRO A 238 -7.97 -5.62 15.08
C PRO A 238 -8.74 -4.44 15.69
N HIS A 239 -9.46 -4.69 16.78
CA HIS A 239 -10.24 -3.65 17.46
C HIS A 239 -9.36 -2.51 17.97
N ASP A 240 -8.14 -2.82 18.44
CA ASP A 240 -7.20 -1.82 18.98
C ASP A 240 -6.50 -0.98 17.90
N LEU A 241 -6.49 -1.43 16.65
CA LEU A 241 -5.96 -0.64 15.53
C LEU A 241 -6.96 0.49 15.21
N LEU A 242 -6.50 1.73 15.36
CA LEU A 242 -7.31 2.95 15.19
C LEU A 242 -7.11 3.58 13.81
N ALA A 243 -5.86 3.60 13.34
CA ALA A 243 -5.50 4.17 12.05
C ALA A 243 -4.35 3.41 11.42
N VAL A 244 -4.27 3.48 10.08
CA VAL A 244 -3.09 3.12 9.32
C VAL A 244 -2.62 4.32 8.52
N PHE A 245 -1.31 4.49 8.39
CA PHE A 245 -0.68 5.52 7.57
C PHE A 245 0.01 4.90 6.37
N PHE A 246 -0.13 5.54 5.22
CA PHE A 246 0.62 5.21 4.01
C PHE A 246 1.77 6.19 3.87
N VAL A 247 3.00 5.67 3.93
CA VAL A 247 4.23 6.44 3.84
C VAL A 247 5.02 5.91 2.65
N ALA A 248 5.54 6.82 1.83
CA ALA A 248 6.48 6.49 0.77
C ALA A 248 7.88 6.97 1.15
N THR A 249 8.91 6.12 1.02
CA THR A 249 10.31 6.45 1.36
C THR A 249 11.27 6.11 0.23
N VAL A 250 12.28 6.95 0.03
CA VAL A 250 13.32 6.72 -0.99
C VAL A 250 14.37 5.77 -0.43
N ALA A 251 14.35 4.52 -0.88
CA ALA A 251 15.32 3.49 -0.46
C ALA A 251 16.71 3.74 -1.05
N THR A 252 16.78 4.22 -2.31
CA THR A 252 18.06 4.40 -3.02
C THR A 252 18.94 5.50 -2.40
N GLU A 253 20.09 5.14 -1.82
CA GLU A 253 21.03 6.07 -1.18
C GLU A 253 21.44 7.23 -2.11
N GLY A 254 21.51 8.43 -1.56
CA GLY A 254 21.87 9.65 -2.29
C GLY A 254 20.79 10.21 -3.24
N ARG A 255 19.68 9.48 -3.44
CA ARG A 255 18.52 9.95 -4.23
C ARG A 255 17.44 10.57 -3.36
N THR A 256 16.57 11.35 -3.99
CA THR A 256 15.45 12.06 -3.34
C THR A 256 14.21 12.09 -4.24
N PHE A 257 13.07 12.53 -3.70
CA PHE A 257 11.86 12.79 -4.49
C PHE A 257 12.04 13.89 -5.56
N ALA A 258 13.11 14.70 -5.51
CA ALA A 258 13.45 15.63 -6.59
C ALA A 258 13.87 14.92 -7.89
N ASP A 259 14.26 13.65 -7.80
CA ASP A 259 14.70 12.84 -8.92
C ASP A 259 13.54 12.05 -9.58
N VAL A 260 12.33 12.19 -9.03
CA VAL A 260 11.08 11.55 -9.49
C VAL A 260 10.18 12.61 -10.14
N LYS A 261 9.52 12.29 -11.25
CA LYS A 261 8.65 13.23 -11.99
C LYS A 261 7.33 13.49 -11.27
N GLY A 262 6.79 12.45 -10.63
CA GLY A 262 5.50 12.47 -9.95
C GLY A 262 5.33 11.22 -9.11
N ALA A 263 4.68 11.36 -7.95
CA ALA A 263 4.20 10.23 -7.15
C ALA A 263 2.68 10.35 -6.98
N ARG A 264 2.00 9.22 -6.85
CA ARG A 264 0.55 9.16 -6.62
C ARG A 264 0.19 8.04 -5.67
N ILE A 265 -0.84 8.25 -4.88
CA ILE A 265 -1.55 7.20 -4.16
C ILE A 265 -2.99 7.12 -4.67
N ARG A 266 -3.51 5.91 -4.81
CA ARG A 266 -4.92 5.68 -5.12
C ARG A 266 -5.53 4.67 -4.18
N LEU A 267 -6.81 4.89 -3.85
CA LEU A 267 -7.63 3.94 -3.11
C LEU A 267 -8.57 3.25 -4.10
N VAL A 268 -8.58 1.92 -4.08
CA VAL A 268 -9.31 1.07 -5.03
C VAL A 268 -10.15 0.07 -4.24
N GLU A 269 -11.42 -0.11 -4.62
CA GLU A 269 -12.21 -1.22 -4.10
C GLU A 269 -11.70 -2.53 -4.72
N TRP A 270 -11.23 -3.47 -3.88
CA TRP A 270 -10.47 -4.64 -4.34
C TRP A 270 -11.24 -5.56 -5.30
N GLY A 271 -12.54 -5.76 -5.05
CA GLY A 271 -13.36 -6.71 -5.80
C GLY A 271 -13.64 -6.29 -7.24
N SER A 272 -14.07 -5.05 -7.43
CA SER A 272 -14.39 -4.46 -8.74
C SER A 272 -13.18 -3.83 -9.42
N GLY A 273 -12.15 -3.46 -8.65
CA GLY A 273 -11.03 -2.63 -9.12
C GLY A 273 -11.43 -1.20 -9.45
N VAL A 274 -12.57 -0.72 -8.94
CA VAL A 274 -12.99 0.67 -9.09
C VAL A 274 -12.13 1.54 -8.20
N GLU A 275 -11.36 2.44 -8.82
CA GLU A 275 -10.66 3.49 -8.09
C GLU A 275 -11.67 4.47 -7.49
N ARG A 276 -11.58 4.70 -6.19
CA ARG A 276 -12.45 5.61 -5.44
C ARG A 276 -11.82 6.98 -5.34
N VAL A 277 -10.53 7.00 -4.99
CA VAL A 277 -9.79 8.20 -4.64
C VAL A 277 -8.44 8.19 -5.31
N ARG A 278 -8.00 9.36 -5.74
CA ARG A 278 -6.63 9.62 -6.17
C ARG A 278 -6.08 10.83 -5.43
N PHE A 279 -4.83 10.76 -5.02
CA PHE A 279 -4.09 11.89 -4.52
C PHE A 279 -2.70 11.93 -5.16
N MET A 280 -2.36 13.10 -5.69
CA MET A 280 -1.05 13.39 -6.29
C MET A 280 -0.43 14.53 -5.46
N PRO A 281 0.43 14.23 -4.49
CA PRO A 281 1.10 15.27 -3.71
C PRO A 281 1.95 16.17 -4.60
N ALA A 282 2.14 17.41 -4.15
CA ALA A 282 3.07 18.31 -4.83
C ALA A 282 4.49 17.77 -4.69
N MET A 283 5.17 17.58 -5.82
CA MET A 283 6.58 17.18 -5.86
C MET A 283 7.48 18.41 -5.93
N GLY A 284 8.61 18.35 -5.23
CA GLY A 284 9.65 19.37 -5.27
C GLY A 284 10.46 19.38 -3.97
N GLY A 285 11.74 19.70 -4.07
CA GLY A 285 12.67 19.72 -2.93
C GLY A 285 13.37 18.37 -2.68
N ALA A 286 14.51 18.42 -1.99
CA ALA A 286 15.31 17.25 -1.66
C ALA A 286 14.73 16.56 -0.41
N HIS A 287 13.65 15.82 -0.60
CA HIS A 287 12.98 15.04 0.45
C HIS A 287 13.20 13.54 0.24
N THR A 288 13.16 12.77 1.32
CA THR A 288 13.40 11.32 1.29
C THR A 288 12.23 10.50 1.83
N ALA A 289 11.26 11.13 2.51
CA ALA A 289 9.99 10.50 2.85
C ALA A 289 8.79 11.41 2.59
N LEU A 290 7.63 10.79 2.36
CA LEU A 290 6.38 11.45 2.00
C LEU A 290 5.21 10.78 2.72
N PHE A 291 4.49 11.56 3.52
CA PHE A 291 3.28 11.12 4.22
C PHE A 291 2.10 11.24 3.25
N MET A 292 1.63 10.11 2.70
CA MET A 292 0.64 10.13 1.62
C MET A 292 -0.77 10.34 2.15
N ALA A 293 -1.22 9.43 3.02
CA ALA A 293 -2.58 9.45 3.55
C ALA A 293 -2.68 8.65 4.86
N ARG A 294 -3.76 8.89 5.59
CA ARG A 294 -4.17 8.14 6.79
C ARG A 294 -5.56 7.58 6.58
N LEU A 295 -5.74 6.28 6.79
CA LEU A 295 -7.06 5.64 6.88
C LEU A 295 -7.35 5.37 8.35
N ALA A 296 -8.38 6.03 8.91
CA ALA A 296 -8.69 5.96 10.33
C ALA A 296 -10.16 5.62 10.60
N ARG A 297 -10.41 4.94 11.72
CA ARG A 297 -11.78 4.69 12.19
C ARG A 297 -12.45 6.01 12.58
N ASP A 298 -13.66 6.21 12.10
CA ASP A 298 -14.55 7.32 12.46
C ASP A 298 -15.89 6.74 12.92
N GLY A 299 -16.01 6.51 14.23
CA GLY A 299 -17.10 5.74 14.82
C GLY A 299 -17.12 4.29 14.30
N LYS A 300 -18.14 3.94 13.52
CA LYS A 300 -18.27 2.62 12.84
C LYS A 300 -17.76 2.62 11.40
N ALA A 301 -17.50 3.79 10.84
CA ALA A 301 -17.04 3.95 9.47
C ALA A 301 -15.51 4.12 9.43
N TRP A 302 -14.96 4.15 8.22
CA TRP A 302 -13.58 4.50 7.97
C TRP A 302 -13.51 5.81 7.18
N LYS A 303 -12.47 6.59 7.42
CA LYS A 303 -12.20 7.84 6.73
C LYS A 303 -10.77 7.87 6.23
N LEU A 304 -10.60 8.11 4.94
CA LEU A 304 -9.30 8.40 4.35
C LEU A 304 -9.06 9.91 4.44
N THR A 305 -7.89 10.32 4.88
CA THR A 305 -7.43 11.72 4.91
C THR A 305 -6.08 11.80 4.22
N THR A 306 -5.93 12.62 3.19
CA THR A 306 -4.64 12.87 2.53
C THR A 306 -3.78 13.78 3.39
N ILE A 307 -2.46 13.59 3.34
CA ILE A 307 -1.51 14.40 4.15
C ILE A 307 -0.68 15.28 3.22
N GLY A 308 0.21 14.70 2.42
CA GLY A 308 1.03 15.44 1.45
C GLY A 308 2.19 16.23 2.04
N GLU A 309 2.62 15.91 3.26
CA GLU A 309 3.80 16.48 3.92
C GLU A 309 4.99 15.53 3.75
N PHE A 310 6.21 16.00 4.02
CA PHE A 310 7.46 15.30 3.70
C PHE A 310 8.49 15.38 4.84
N ASP A 311 9.47 14.48 4.83
CA ASP A 311 10.68 14.51 5.68
C ASP A 311 11.93 14.46 4.77
N HIS A 312 12.97 15.18 5.17
CA HIS A 312 14.19 15.36 4.39
C HIS A 312 15.25 14.28 4.56
N THR A 313 15.22 13.56 5.68
CA THR A 313 16.28 12.65 6.13
C THR A 313 15.85 11.19 6.25
N ALA A 314 14.54 10.94 6.37
CA ALA A 314 13.98 9.61 6.51
C ALA A 314 14.04 8.78 5.24
N ARG A 315 14.63 7.59 5.35
CA ARG A 315 14.65 6.59 4.29
C ARG A 315 13.87 5.34 4.65
N ASP A 316 13.18 5.38 5.78
CA ASP A 316 12.37 4.30 6.29
C ASP A 316 11.24 4.85 7.17
N TRP A 317 10.16 4.07 7.29
CA TRP A 317 8.97 4.49 8.02
C TRP A 317 9.18 4.53 9.54
N GLY A 318 10.04 3.67 10.09
CA GLY A 318 10.28 3.57 11.54
C GLY A 318 10.97 4.81 12.09
N SER A 319 11.78 5.44 11.25
CA SER A 319 12.40 6.71 11.55
C SER A 319 11.40 7.86 11.65
N VAL A 320 10.23 7.82 11.01
CA VAL A 320 9.21 8.90 11.08
C VAL A 320 8.07 8.62 12.05
N MET A 321 8.24 7.65 12.95
CA MET A 321 7.23 7.28 13.95
C MET A 321 6.73 8.46 14.81
N PRO A 322 7.59 9.38 15.31
CA PRO A 322 7.13 10.55 16.06
C PRO A 322 6.19 11.45 15.25
N GLU A 323 6.48 11.64 13.96
CA GLU A 323 5.72 12.46 13.03
C GLU A 323 4.35 11.81 12.76
N LEU A 324 4.32 10.50 12.49
CA LEU A 324 3.08 9.72 12.38
C LEU A 324 2.20 9.83 13.63
N ARG A 325 2.84 9.74 14.80
CA ARG A 325 2.17 9.88 16.10
C ARG A 325 1.62 11.30 16.29
N ALA A 326 2.33 12.32 15.82
CA ALA A 326 1.84 13.70 15.89
C ALA A 326 0.57 13.92 15.06
N TYR A 327 0.45 13.27 13.89
CA TYR A 327 -0.77 13.30 13.09
C TYR A 327 -1.97 12.60 13.75
N MET A 328 -1.78 11.87 14.85
CA MET A 328 -2.90 11.29 15.61
C MET A 328 -3.55 12.28 16.57
N GLY A 329 -3.05 13.52 16.70
CA GLY A 329 -3.52 14.47 17.71
C GLY A 329 -4.99 14.91 17.60
N ASP A 330 -5.61 14.74 16.43
CA ASP A 330 -7.05 14.95 16.20
C ASP A 330 -7.90 13.73 16.62
N LEU A 331 -7.35 12.51 16.54
CA LEU A 331 -8.02 11.26 16.90
C LEU A 331 -7.76 10.83 18.36
N VAL A 332 -6.61 11.21 18.92
CA VAL A 332 -6.16 10.87 20.27
C VAL A 332 -5.83 12.17 21.01
N PRO A 333 -6.83 12.82 21.64
CA PRO A 333 -6.61 14.07 22.35
C PRO A 333 -5.55 13.93 23.46
N GLY A 334 -4.60 14.87 23.49
CA GLY A 334 -3.54 14.88 24.51
C GLY A 334 -2.40 13.89 24.27
N ILE A 335 -2.29 13.31 23.06
CA ILE A 335 -1.19 12.43 22.70
C ILE A 335 0.16 13.13 22.93
N LYS A 336 1.06 12.43 23.61
CA LYS A 336 2.45 12.86 23.81
C LYS A 336 3.30 12.30 22.69
N VAL A 337 4.15 13.14 22.10
CA VAL A 337 5.12 12.73 21.08
C VAL A 337 6.50 12.83 21.71
N ASN A 338 7.25 11.72 21.69
CA ASN A 338 8.66 11.71 22.04
C ASN A 338 9.45 11.70 20.72
N PRO A 339 10.24 12.75 20.41
CA PRO A 339 11.08 12.81 19.21
C PRO A 339 12.06 11.63 19.07
N SER A 340 12.45 11.01 20.17
CA SER A 340 13.33 9.84 20.20
C SER A 340 12.56 8.52 20.01
N ASP A 341 11.23 8.56 19.84
CA ASP A 341 10.43 7.36 19.66
C ASP A 341 10.50 6.82 18.22
N ARG A 342 11.70 6.47 17.77
CA ARG A 342 12.04 5.97 16.44
C ARG A 342 12.67 4.57 16.52
N VAL A 343 12.65 3.86 15.40
CA VAL A 343 13.42 2.63 15.17
C VAL A 343 13.88 2.66 13.71
N ALA A 344 15.14 2.39 13.45
CA ALA A 344 15.62 2.34 12.08
C ALA A 344 15.20 1.01 11.43
N ILE A 345 14.34 1.06 10.42
CA ILE A 345 14.00 -0.13 9.62
C ILE A 345 15.00 -0.21 8.48
N MET A 346 15.92 -1.16 8.56
CA MET A 346 17.07 -1.20 7.67
C MET A 346 16.94 -2.31 6.61
N HIS A 347 17.51 -2.04 5.45
CA HIS A 347 17.65 -2.91 4.29
C HIS A 347 19.03 -2.71 3.64
N LYS A 348 19.31 -3.47 2.57
CA LYS A 348 20.54 -3.32 1.80
C LYS A 348 20.62 -1.94 1.17
N GLY A 349 21.55 -1.11 1.63
CA GLY A 349 21.72 0.27 1.12
C GLY A 349 21.09 1.35 1.99
N SER A 350 20.50 1.03 3.16
CA SER A 350 19.97 2.03 4.10
C SER A 350 21.01 2.97 4.74
N GLY A 351 22.26 2.93 4.28
CA GLY A 351 23.31 3.83 4.72
C GLY A 351 23.76 3.62 6.17
N THR A 352 24.20 4.70 6.79
CA THR A 352 24.73 4.71 8.17
C THR A 352 23.80 5.50 9.09
N ILE A 353 23.50 4.92 10.25
CA ILE A 353 22.78 5.60 11.33
C ILE A 353 23.70 5.92 12.50
N ARG A 354 23.39 7.00 13.22
CA ARG A 354 23.96 7.28 14.54
C ARG A 354 23.09 6.63 15.61
N LEU A 355 23.66 5.75 16.43
CA LEU A 355 22.86 4.95 17.38
C LEU A 355 22.04 5.82 18.35
N ARG A 356 22.61 6.92 18.85
CA ARG A 356 21.93 7.80 19.82
C ARG A 356 20.64 8.40 19.28
N ASP A 357 20.51 8.57 17.95
CA ASP A 357 19.36 9.23 17.34
C ASP A 357 18.09 8.33 17.43
N TYR A 358 18.28 7.05 17.76
CA TYR A 358 17.23 6.04 17.97
C TYR A 358 17.15 5.54 19.43
N CYS A 359 17.91 6.14 20.33
CA CYS A 359 17.89 5.80 21.75
C CYS A 359 16.79 6.61 22.48
N ALA A 360 16.17 6.02 23.51
CA ALA A 360 15.08 6.64 24.27
C ALA A 360 15.48 7.96 24.98
N ALA A 361 16.77 8.13 25.25
CA ALA A 361 17.37 9.33 25.82
C ALA A 361 18.57 9.76 24.96
N PRO A 362 19.04 11.02 25.07
CA PRO A 362 20.21 11.50 24.33
C PRO A 362 21.52 10.74 24.62
N GLN A 363 21.51 9.90 25.66
CA GLN A 363 22.65 9.10 26.09
C GLN A 363 22.57 7.74 25.41
N LEU A 364 23.72 7.24 24.94
CA LEU A 364 23.81 5.85 24.52
C LEU A 364 23.52 4.91 25.69
N PRO A 365 22.83 3.78 25.44
CA PRO A 365 22.61 2.76 26.45
C PRO A 365 23.93 2.17 26.92
N GLN A 366 23.97 1.71 28.18
CA GLN A 366 25.15 1.05 28.74
C GLN A 366 25.48 -0.25 28.00
N THR A 367 24.43 -0.98 27.61
CA THR A 367 24.53 -2.24 26.88
C THR A 367 23.51 -2.23 25.75
N VAL A 368 23.99 -2.46 24.53
CA VAL A 368 23.14 -2.83 23.40
C VAL A 368 23.18 -4.34 23.21
N VAL A 369 22.09 -4.92 22.71
CA VAL A 369 21.98 -6.35 22.45
C VAL A 369 21.64 -6.53 20.98
N LEU A 370 22.41 -7.35 20.29
CA LEU A 370 22.02 -7.90 18.99
C LEU A 370 21.20 -9.15 19.28
N GLY A 371 19.91 -9.12 18.95
CA GLY A 371 19.05 -10.30 18.95
C GLY A 371 18.91 -10.84 17.52
N LEU A 372 19.14 -12.13 17.34
CA LEU A 372 18.85 -12.88 16.12
C LEU A 372 17.66 -13.79 16.43
N HIS A 373 16.64 -13.76 15.58
CA HIS A 373 15.49 -14.67 15.65
C HIS A 373 15.31 -15.41 14.33
N TRP A 374 14.82 -16.65 14.40
CA TRP A 374 14.35 -17.42 13.24
C TRP A 374 13.39 -18.54 13.68
N ASP A 375 12.52 -18.95 12.76
CA ASP A 375 11.60 -20.07 12.98
C ASP A 375 12.14 -21.39 12.39
N VAL A 376 11.72 -22.50 13.00
CA VAL A 376 11.78 -23.83 12.37
C VAL A 376 11.16 -23.78 10.97
N THR A 377 11.94 -24.25 9.99
CA THR A 377 11.59 -24.17 8.56
C THR A 377 11.19 -25.55 8.05
N ASP A 378 9.93 -25.71 7.61
CA ASP A 378 9.40 -26.97 7.06
C ASP A 378 9.65 -28.22 7.93
N GLY A 379 9.71 -28.03 9.26
CA GLY A 379 10.00 -29.09 10.23
C GLY A 379 11.47 -29.48 10.35
N VAL A 380 12.37 -28.66 9.79
CA VAL A 380 13.82 -28.78 9.91
C VAL A 380 14.35 -27.67 10.81
N ASN A 381 15.09 -28.08 11.84
CA ASN A 381 15.85 -27.16 12.70
C ASN A 381 17.06 -26.65 11.92
N ILE A 382 17.20 -25.34 11.84
CA ILE A 382 18.33 -24.67 11.19
C ILE A 382 19.15 -24.00 12.30
N ASP A 383 20.46 -24.22 12.26
CA ASP A 383 21.41 -23.68 13.23
C ASP A 383 22.00 -22.39 12.64
N LEU A 384 21.47 -21.25 13.07
CA LEU A 384 21.97 -19.93 12.69
C LEU A 384 22.81 -19.34 13.82
N ASP A 385 24.09 -19.08 13.51
CA ASP A 385 25.00 -18.41 14.44
C ASP A 385 25.00 -16.90 14.19
N ALA A 386 24.84 -16.11 15.25
CA ALA A 386 25.29 -14.73 15.30
C ALA A 386 26.75 -14.66 15.78
N SER A 387 27.57 -13.76 15.24
CA SER A 387 28.96 -13.61 15.67
C SER A 387 29.49 -12.19 15.50
N VAL A 388 30.53 -11.87 16.29
CA VAL A 388 31.14 -10.53 16.33
C VAL A 388 32.62 -10.57 16.00
N ILE A 389 33.01 -9.83 14.97
CA ILE A 389 34.39 -9.66 14.51
C ILE A 389 34.90 -8.29 14.95
N MET A 390 35.98 -8.23 15.72
CA MET A 390 36.58 -6.97 16.19
C MET A 390 37.88 -6.70 15.43
N LEU A 391 37.91 -5.61 14.65
CA LEU A 391 39.06 -5.24 13.82
C LEU A 391 39.68 -3.92 14.31
N ASP A 392 41.00 -3.79 14.14
CA ASP A 392 41.70 -2.51 14.29
C ASP A 392 41.56 -1.60 13.06
N ALA A 393 42.14 -0.40 13.13
CA ALA A 393 42.09 0.57 12.04
C ALA A 393 42.80 0.12 10.75
N ASN A 394 43.72 -0.85 10.85
CA ASN A 394 44.40 -1.48 9.70
C ASN A 394 43.66 -2.74 9.22
N LEU A 395 42.46 -2.99 9.73
CA LEU A 395 41.61 -4.14 9.45
C LEU A 395 42.22 -5.47 9.90
N LYS A 396 43.16 -5.43 10.86
CA LYS A 396 43.66 -6.64 11.52
C LYS A 396 42.64 -7.09 12.57
N GLN A 397 42.34 -8.38 12.57
CA GLN A 397 41.50 -8.98 13.60
C GLN A 397 42.19 -8.89 14.97
N LEU A 398 41.52 -8.22 15.90
CA LEU A 398 41.88 -8.15 17.32
C LEU A 398 41.16 -9.24 18.12
N ASP A 399 39.90 -9.48 17.80
CA ASP A 399 39.07 -10.47 18.49
C ASP A 399 37.97 -11.05 17.58
N LEU A 400 37.43 -12.19 17.99
CA LEU A 400 36.27 -12.87 17.40
C LEU A 400 35.46 -13.52 18.52
N VAL A 401 34.22 -13.07 18.70
CA VAL A 401 33.28 -13.61 19.68
C VAL A 401 32.20 -14.40 18.95
N PHE A 402 32.04 -15.66 19.34
CA PHE A 402 31.16 -16.66 18.73
C PHE A 402 30.94 -17.79 19.75
N PHE A 403 30.15 -18.81 19.44
CA PHE A 403 29.77 -19.84 20.42
C PHE A 403 30.92 -20.56 21.15
N GLN A 404 32.12 -20.65 20.56
CA GLN A 404 33.29 -21.25 21.25
C GLN A 404 34.14 -20.26 22.04
N LYS A 405 33.98 -18.95 21.79
CA LYS A 405 34.62 -17.88 22.55
C LYS A 405 33.56 -16.84 22.93
N LEU A 406 32.92 -17.09 24.08
CA LEU A 406 31.74 -16.34 24.51
C LEU A 406 32.01 -14.91 24.98
N VAL A 407 33.26 -14.51 25.23
CA VAL A 407 33.58 -13.17 25.76
C VAL A 407 34.80 -12.61 25.03
N SER A 408 34.73 -11.34 24.63
CA SER A 408 35.90 -10.63 24.07
C SER A 408 36.97 -10.44 25.12
N SER A 409 38.21 -10.25 24.68
CA SER A 409 39.39 -10.13 25.55
C SER A 409 39.35 -8.86 26.40
N ASP A 410 38.64 -7.82 25.95
CA ASP A 410 38.37 -6.59 26.71
C ASP A 410 37.08 -6.67 27.57
N GLY A 411 36.36 -7.78 27.50
CA GLY A 411 35.10 -7.99 28.24
C GLY A 411 33.94 -7.12 27.75
N ALA A 412 34.08 -6.42 26.61
CA ALA A 412 33.05 -5.53 26.08
C ALA A 412 31.95 -6.26 25.31
N VAL A 413 32.24 -7.43 24.74
CA VAL A 413 31.29 -8.24 23.96
C VAL A 413 31.11 -9.59 24.64
N ARG A 414 29.85 -10.02 24.79
CA ARG A 414 29.50 -11.32 25.37
C ARG A 414 28.42 -12.01 24.53
N HIS A 415 28.70 -13.23 24.10
CA HIS A 415 27.74 -14.15 23.47
C HIS A 415 26.80 -14.74 24.53
N GLY A 416 25.52 -14.92 24.19
CA GLY A 416 24.48 -15.46 25.09
C GLY A 416 24.56 -16.97 25.29
N GLY A 417 25.01 -17.68 24.26
CA GLY A 417 24.97 -19.14 24.15
C GLY A 417 24.70 -19.51 22.70
N ASP A 418 24.76 -20.78 22.38
CA ASP A 418 24.47 -21.36 21.06
C ASP A 418 23.06 -21.94 21.11
N GLU A 419 22.16 -21.41 20.27
CA GLU A 419 20.79 -21.91 20.07
C GLU A 419 20.71 -22.54 18.66
N ARG A 420 20.18 -23.76 18.57
CA ARG A 420 20.30 -24.61 17.37
C ARG A 420 18.98 -24.99 16.71
N GLU A 421 17.85 -24.62 17.31
CA GLU A 421 16.52 -25.09 16.93
C GLU A 421 15.61 -23.99 16.36
N GLY A 422 15.76 -22.74 16.80
CA GLY A 422 14.87 -21.64 16.41
C GLY A 422 13.45 -21.81 16.97
N ASP A 423 13.34 -22.35 18.19
CA ASP A 423 12.06 -22.62 18.86
C ASP A 423 11.80 -21.71 20.07
N GLU A 424 12.70 -20.78 20.36
CA GLU A 424 12.54 -19.85 21.46
C GLU A 424 11.51 -18.77 21.12
N LYS A 425 10.81 -18.28 22.15
CA LYS A 425 9.89 -17.16 21.98
C LYS A 425 10.67 -15.85 22.05
N GLY A 426 10.90 -15.21 20.90
CA GLY A 426 11.63 -13.94 20.78
C GLY A 426 12.96 -14.19 20.08
N ASP A 427 14.04 -13.55 20.54
CA ASP A 427 15.36 -13.76 19.94
C ASP A 427 15.97 -15.08 20.43
N ASP A 428 16.22 -15.99 19.50
CA ASP A 428 16.87 -17.29 19.73
C ASP A 428 18.34 -17.11 20.15
N GLU A 429 19.06 -16.20 19.49
CA GLU A 429 20.44 -15.85 19.87
C GLU A 429 20.61 -14.39 20.26
N LYS A 430 21.49 -14.14 21.23
CA LYS A 430 21.74 -12.80 21.77
C LYS A 430 23.24 -12.54 21.95
N ILE A 431 23.71 -11.39 21.47
CA ILE A 431 25.06 -10.88 21.76
C ILE A 431 24.96 -9.52 22.45
N PHE A 432 25.62 -9.40 23.60
CA PHE A 432 25.60 -8.22 24.45
C PHE A 432 26.86 -7.40 24.22
N LEU A 433 26.72 -6.10 23.96
CA LEU A 433 27.82 -5.17 23.71
C LEU A 433 27.76 -4.00 24.70
N GLU A 434 28.77 -3.92 25.56
CA GLU A 434 29.01 -2.78 26.45
C GLU A 434 29.92 -1.76 25.75
N LEU A 435 29.32 -0.85 24.98
CA LEU A 435 30.04 0.08 24.10
C LEU A 435 31.11 0.92 24.82
N ALA A 436 30.90 1.24 26.10
CA ALA A 436 31.86 2.00 26.92
C ALA A 436 33.11 1.20 27.32
N LYS A 437 33.05 -0.14 27.28
CA LYS A 437 34.19 -1.02 27.60
C LYS A 437 35.04 -1.36 26.38
N VAL A 438 34.53 -1.12 25.17
CA VAL A 438 35.23 -1.48 23.94
C VAL A 438 36.60 -0.81 23.90
N HIS A 439 37.65 -1.62 23.75
CA HIS A 439 39.02 -1.13 23.76
C HIS A 439 39.26 -0.11 22.62
N PRO A 440 39.95 1.02 22.87
CA PRO A 440 40.14 2.07 21.86
C PRO A 440 40.80 1.63 20.55
N ALA A 441 41.61 0.56 20.58
CA ALA A 441 42.23 -0.01 19.39
C ALA A 441 41.24 -0.68 18.41
N VAL A 442 40.04 -1.04 18.86
CA VAL A 442 39.00 -1.69 18.05
C VAL A 442 38.31 -0.63 17.21
N ALA A 443 38.64 -0.51 15.93
CA ALA A 443 38.04 0.48 15.05
C ALA A 443 36.67 0.04 14.51
N TYR A 444 36.49 -1.26 14.27
CA TYR A 444 35.27 -1.81 13.70
C TYR A 444 34.81 -3.04 14.49
N ILE A 445 33.50 -3.14 14.70
CA ILE A 445 32.82 -4.31 15.24
C ILE A 445 31.86 -4.80 14.16
N GLY A 446 32.24 -5.84 13.42
CA GLY A 446 31.38 -6.46 12.42
C GLY A 446 30.44 -7.48 13.06
N LEU A 447 29.19 -7.47 12.61
CA LEU A 447 28.14 -8.41 12.99
C LEU A 447 27.92 -9.33 11.78
N VAL A 448 28.10 -10.63 11.98
CA VAL A 448 27.95 -11.64 10.93
C VAL A 448 26.97 -12.70 11.37
N ILE A 449 26.23 -13.24 10.41
CA ILE A 449 25.29 -14.34 10.60
C ILE A 449 25.69 -15.45 9.64
N ASN A 450 25.72 -16.70 10.10
CA ASN A 450 25.97 -17.85 9.23
C ASN A 450 25.09 -19.04 9.60
N SER A 451 24.69 -19.83 8.62
CA SER A 451 24.12 -21.15 8.86
C SER A 451 25.26 -22.15 9.10
N TYR A 452 25.41 -22.60 10.34
CA TYR A 452 26.38 -23.65 10.68
C TYR A 452 26.04 -24.96 9.98
N SER A 453 24.74 -25.30 9.97
CA SER A 453 24.19 -26.49 9.31
C SER A 453 24.28 -26.41 7.77
N GLY A 454 24.46 -25.21 7.20
CA GLY A 454 24.81 -24.98 5.80
C GLY A 454 23.63 -24.81 4.85
N GLN A 455 22.46 -24.47 5.39
CA GLN A 455 21.28 -24.08 4.64
C GLN A 455 21.48 -22.68 4.06
N GLU A 456 20.78 -22.42 2.97
CA GLU A 456 20.74 -21.11 2.34
C GLU A 456 19.88 -20.18 3.21
N LEU A 457 20.32 -18.93 3.37
CA LEU A 457 19.68 -18.01 4.32
C LEU A 457 18.30 -17.53 3.85
N ASP A 458 17.99 -17.63 2.56
CA ASP A 458 16.67 -17.31 2.00
C ASP A 458 15.61 -18.39 2.29
N ASP A 459 16.04 -19.62 2.56
CA ASP A 459 15.16 -20.71 2.97
C ASP A 459 14.67 -20.56 4.42
N VAL A 460 15.37 -19.77 5.25
CA VAL A 460 15.04 -19.67 6.68
C VAL A 460 13.78 -18.83 6.90
N LYS A 461 12.80 -19.44 7.57
CA LYS A 461 11.53 -18.80 7.91
C LYS A 461 11.70 -17.82 9.07
N ASP A 462 11.05 -16.66 8.95
CA ASP A 462 10.97 -15.61 9.99
C ASP A 462 12.34 -15.20 10.57
N ALA A 463 13.38 -15.23 9.73
CA ALA A 463 14.71 -14.82 10.10
C ALA A 463 14.84 -13.29 10.09
N GLY A 464 15.33 -12.74 11.19
CA GLY A 464 15.51 -11.30 11.37
C GLY A 464 16.47 -10.97 12.52
N VAL A 465 16.94 -9.73 12.52
CA VAL A 465 17.90 -9.22 13.49
C VAL A 465 17.49 -7.83 13.95
N HIS A 466 17.71 -7.57 15.23
CA HIS A 466 17.54 -6.24 15.78
C HIS A 466 18.65 -5.90 16.76
N LEU A 467 18.97 -4.61 16.85
CA LEU A 467 19.82 -4.08 17.91
C LEU A 467 18.94 -3.29 18.85
N PHE A 468 18.95 -3.62 20.14
CA PHE A 468 18.10 -2.95 21.13
C PHE A 468 18.86 -2.55 22.40
N ASP A 469 18.31 -1.59 23.13
CA ASP A 469 18.78 -1.21 24.45
C ASP A 469 18.38 -2.27 25.49
N ALA A 470 19.37 -2.89 26.13
CA ALA A 470 19.15 -3.93 27.13
C ALA A 470 18.27 -3.48 28.32
N ALA A 471 18.32 -2.19 28.67
CA ALA A 471 17.61 -1.67 29.84
C ALA A 471 16.12 -1.42 29.56
N THR A 472 15.79 -1.02 28.33
CA THR A 472 14.42 -0.64 27.96
C THR A 472 13.74 -1.63 27.02
N ALA A 473 14.48 -2.60 26.48
CA ALA A 473 14.06 -3.50 25.41
C ALA A 473 13.56 -2.75 24.15
N ARG A 474 14.04 -1.51 23.96
CA ARG A 474 13.68 -0.66 22.82
C ARG A 474 14.64 -0.91 21.67
N ASP A 475 14.09 -1.20 20.51
CA ASP A 475 14.89 -1.34 19.29
C ASP A 475 15.50 -0.01 18.85
N ILE A 476 16.77 -0.08 18.48
CA ILE A 476 17.53 0.95 17.79
C ILE A 476 17.39 0.75 16.28
N PHE A 477 17.64 -0.48 15.82
CA PHE A 477 17.37 -0.86 14.43
C PHE A 477 16.81 -2.27 14.32
N ARG A 478 16.08 -2.53 13.23
CA ARG A 478 15.61 -3.86 12.80
C ARG A 478 16.06 -4.11 11.36
N TYR A 479 16.32 -5.36 11.04
CA TYR A 479 16.66 -5.84 9.71
C TYR A 479 16.01 -7.22 9.51
N GLU A 480 15.15 -7.35 8.51
CA GLU A 480 14.49 -8.61 8.18
C GLU A 480 15.29 -9.33 7.09
N MET A 481 15.55 -10.63 7.28
CA MET A 481 16.25 -11.48 6.30
C MET A 481 15.28 -12.28 5.43
N THR A 482 14.09 -12.57 5.95
CA THR A 482 13.06 -13.37 5.25
C THR A 482 12.65 -12.75 3.91
N ASN A 483 12.51 -13.58 2.88
CA ASN A 483 12.15 -13.19 1.49
C ASN A 483 13.20 -12.33 0.75
N THR A 484 14.46 -12.34 1.21
CA THR A 484 15.54 -11.61 0.54
C THR A 484 16.16 -12.47 -0.56
N LYS A 485 15.76 -12.25 -1.82
CA LYS A 485 16.28 -13.00 -2.98
C LYS A 485 17.81 -12.90 -3.13
N GLU A 486 18.42 -11.84 -2.63
CA GLU A 486 19.88 -11.67 -2.64
C GLU A 486 20.61 -12.69 -1.77
N LEU A 487 19.90 -13.40 -0.87
CA LEU A 487 20.43 -14.46 -0.02
C LEU A 487 20.30 -15.87 -0.66
N ASP A 488 19.64 -16.01 -1.81
CA ASP A 488 19.59 -17.26 -2.60
C ASP A 488 21.00 -17.79 -2.82
N LYS A 489 21.24 -19.07 -2.49
CA LYS A 489 22.55 -19.74 -2.56
C LYS A 489 23.63 -19.20 -1.63
N HIS A 490 23.28 -18.44 -0.59
CA HIS A 490 24.26 -17.91 0.38
C HIS A 490 24.02 -18.47 1.78
N THR A 491 25.10 -18.87 2.44
CA THR A 491 25.07 -19.49 3.78
C THR A 491 25.47 -18.53 4.89
N ALA A 492 25.96 -17.33 4.54
CA ALA A 492 26.30 -16.29 5.49
C ALA A 492 25.89 -14.89 5.00
N LEU A 493 25.81 -13.99 5.96
CA LEU A 493 25.53 -12.59 5.75
C LEU A 493 26.50 -11.75 6.60
N VAL A 494 27.32 -10.93 5.95
CA VAL A 494 27.98 -9.83 6.64
C VAL A 494 26.93 -8.74 6.82
N MET A 495 26.31 -8.73 7.99
CA MET A 495 25.06 -8.01 8.21
C MET A 495 25.29 -6.52 8.44
N ALA A 496 26.13 -6.18 9.41
CA ALA A 496 26.37 -4.79 9.79
C ALA A 496 27.76 -4.59 10.38
N MET A 497 28.13 -3.33 10.54
CA MET A 497 29.27 -2.95 11.36
C MET A 497 28.93 -1.77 12.27
N LEU A 498 29.47 -1.81 13.49
CA LEU A 498 29.54 -0.67 14.40
C LEU A 498 30.94 -0.07 14.37
N TYR A 499 31.00 1.25 14.41
CA TYR A 499 32.26 2.00 14.47
C TYR A 499 32.06 3.34 15.15
N ARG A 500 33.17 4.03 15.44
CA ARG A 500 33.16 5.36 16.05
C ARG A 500 33.48 6.42 15.00
N GLU A 501 32.67 7.47 14.96
CA GLU A 501 32.96 8.71 14.23
C GLU A 501 32.99 9.87 15.24
N GLY A 502 34.20 10.34 15.58
CA GLY A 502 34.38 11.26 16.70
C GLY A 502 33.91 10.62 18.02
N PRO A 503 33.02 11.28 18.79
CA PRO A 503 32.46 10.70 20.02
C PRO A 503 31.26 9.76 19.77
N GLU A 504 30.77 9.66 18.53
CA GLU A 504 29.52 8.99 18.22
C GLU A 504 29.72 7.54 17.84
N TRP A 505 28.83 6.67 18.32
CA TRP A 505 28.70 5.32 17.82
C TRP A 505 27.73 5.27 16.63
N CYS A 506 28.20 4.65 15.56
CA CYS A 506 27.49 4.52 14.29
C CYS A 506 27.22 3.05 14.00
N ALA A 507 26.12 2.76 13.33
CA ALA A 507 25.86 1.47 12.70
C ALA A 507 25.69 1.66 11.20
N ARG A 508 26.33 0.80 10.42
CA ARG A 508 26.13 0.70 8.97
C ARG A 508 25.65 -0.70 8.65
N ILE A 509 24.52 -0.80 7.95
CA ILE A 509 24.09 -2.07 7.38
C ILE A 509 24.94 -2.33 6.14
N ILE A 510 25.53 -3.52 6.13
CA ILE A 510 26.37 -4.04 5.07
C ILE A 510 25.50 -4.87 4.14
N SER A 511 24.78 -5.85 4.71
CA SER A 511 23.89 -6.75 3.96
C SER A 511 24.57 -7.39 2.74
N GLU A 512 25.83 -7.81 2.90
CA GLU A 512 26.62 -8.45 1.84
C GLU A 512 26.53 -9.98 2.00
N PRO A 513 25.91 -10.70 1.04
CA PRO A 513 25.84 -12.15 1.08
C PRO A 513 27.24 -12.78 1.00
N ALA A 514 27.43 -13.88 1.74
CA ALA A 514 28.69 -14.60 1.85
C ALA A 514 28.46 -16.12 1.86
N GLN A 515 29.55 -16.88 1.80
CA GLN A 515 29.55 -18.34 1.75
C GLN A 515 30.18 -18.99 2.99
N GLY A 516 30.47 -18.18 4.01
CA GLY A 516 31.08 -18.66 5.24
C GLY A 516 30.13 -19.55 6.02
N ARG A 517 30.64 -20.64 6.60
CA ARG A 517 29.85 -21.51 7.50
C ARG A 517 30.20 -21.31 8.97
N THR A 518 31.22 -20.51 9.22
CA THR A 518 31.69 -20.14 10.55
C THR A 518 32.03 -18.66 10.58
N ALA A 519 32.04 -18.08 11.77
CA ALA A 519 32.46 -16.70 11.99
C ALA A 519 33.87 -16.40 11.42
N HIS A 520 34.77 -17.39 11.42
CA HIS A 520 36.12 -17.26 10.86
C HIS A 520 36.14 -17.03 9.36
N ASP A 521 35.25 -17.70 8.62
CA ASP A 521 35.18 -17.60 7.15
C ASP A 521 34.77 -16.19 6.70
N ASN A 522 34.03 -15.48 7.55
CA ASN A 522 33.45 -14.16 7.25
C ASN A 522 34.39 -12.99 7.60
N VAL A 523 35.55 -13.23 8.21
CA VAL A 523 36.54 -12.18 8.56
C VAL A 523 37.05 -11.49 7.30
N ASP A 524 37.47 -12.26 6.30
CA ASP A 524 38.00 -11.70 5.06
C ASP A 524 36.91 -10.98 4.25
N GLU A 525 35.65 -11.43 4.32
CA GLU A 525 34.51 -10.79 3.69
C GLU A 525 34.28 -9.39 4.26
N LEU A 526 34.21 -9.27 5.59
CA LEU A 526 34.07 -7.98 6.27
C LEU A 526 35.25 -7.04 5.94
N GLN A 527 36.48 -7.53 6.00
CA GLN A 527 37.66 -6.73 5.67
C GLN A 527 37.61 -6.23 4.21
N ARG A 528 37.18 -7.07 3.26
CA ARG A 528 37.04 -6.72 1.85
C ARG A 528 35.95 -5.67 1.66
N TYR A 529 34.81 -5.80 2.35
CA TYR A 529 33.75 -4.80 2.31
C TYR A 529 34.26 -3.44 2.79
N ILE A 530 34.89 -3.37 3.97
CA ILE A 530 35.37 -2.10 4.55
C ILE A 530 36.42 -1.43 3.64
N LYS A 531 37.30 -2.22 3.01
CA LYS A 531 38.29 -1.69 2.05
C LYS A 531 37.65 -1.03 0.83
N ARG A 532 36.53 -1.59 0.34
CA ARG A 532 35.81 -1.08 -0.84
C ARG A 532 34.89 0.09 -0.49
N ASN A 533 34.39 0.12 0.73
CA ASN A 533 33.35 1.05 1.19
C ASN A 533 33.84 1.82 2.42
N PRO A 534 34.71 2.84 2.26
CA PRO A 534 35.19 3.63 3.38
C PRO A 534 34.05 4.32 4.13
N ILE A 535 34.30 4.64 5.40
CA ILE A 535 33.35 5.41 6.21
C ILE A 535 33.10 6.75 5.53
N THR A 536 31.82 7.09 5.38
CA THR A 536 31.35 8.38 4.92
C THR A 536 30.93 9.19 6.14
N PRO A 537 31.10 10.53 6.13
CA PRO A 537 30.68 11.35 7.25
C PRO A 537 29.20 11.18 7.53
N LEU A 538 28.84 11.07 8.81
CA LEU A 538 27.45 11.01 9.23
C LEU A 538 26.66 12.24 8.74
N PRO A 539 25.40 12.05 8.30
CA PRO A 539 24.49 13.17 8.11
C PRO A 539 24.25 13.93 9.43
N PRO A 540 23.79 15.18 9.35
CA PRO A 540 23.41 15.93 10.55
C PRO A 540 22.39 15.15 11.39
N PRO A 541 22.37 15.33 12.73
CA PRO A 541 21.35 14.73 13.58
C PRO A 541 19.95 15.04 13.05
N ARG A 542 19.05 14.06 13.16
CA ARG A 542 17.66 14.28 12.79
C ARG A 542 16.97 15.18 13.81
N GLU A 543 16.28 16.20 13.29
CA GLU A 543 15.37 17.03 14.08
C GLU A 543 13.92 16.57 13.86
N PHE A 544 13.09 16.67 14.89
CA PHE A 544 11.67 16.37 14.76
C PHE A 544 10.98 17.51 14.03
N GLU A 545 10.49 17.22 12.84
CA GLU A 545 9.64 18.12 12.07
C GLU A 545 8.19 17.80 12.44
N GLY A 546 7.62 18.59 13.36
CA GLY A 546 6.20 18.43 13.72
C GLY A 546 5.27 18.64 12.51
N PRO A 547 3.98 18.30 12.62
CA PRO A 547 3.03 18.49 11.53
C PRO A 547 3.07 19.94 11.05
N GLY A 548 3.13 20.12 9.73
CA GLY A 548 3.20 21.43 9.10
C GLY A 548 1.97 22.30 9.39
N ALA A 549 2.05 23.57 9.01
CA ALA A 549 0.95 24.53 9.20
C ALA A 549 -0.39 24.06 8.60
N GLY A 550 -0.34 23.21 7.56
CA GLY A 550 -1.51 22.57 6.94
C GLY A 550 -2.24 21.60 7.87
N ALA A 551 -1.51 20.69 8.54
CA ALA A 551 -2.08 19.80 9.55
C ALA A 551 -2.67 20.54 10.75
N GLU A 552 -2.07 21.66 11.18
CA GLU A 552 -2.61 22.50 12.25
C GLU A 552 -3.93 23.19 11.83
N MET A 553 -4.07 23.51 10.54
CA MET A 553 -5.30 24.07 9.97
C MET A 553 -6.43 23.03 9.86
N VAL A 554 -6.12 21.78 9.48
CA VAL A 554 -7.09 20.67 9.53
C VAL A 554 -7.57 20.42 10.94
N ARG A 555 -6.65 20.42 11.92
CA ARG A 555 -6.97 20.27 13.34
C ARG A 555 -7.95 21.34 13.82
N LYS A 556 -7.79 22.59 13.35
CA LYS A 556 -8.72 23.70 13.63
C LYS A 556 -10.08 23.51 12.93
N LEU A 557 -10.10 23.03 11.69
CA LEU A 557 -11.33 22.79 10.92
C LEU A 557 -12.14 21.61 11.46
N THR A 558 -11.50 20.48 11.80
CA THR A 558 -12.17 19.32 12.42
C THR A 558 -12.68 19.63 13.82
N ALA A 559 -11.94 20.37 14.64
CA ALA A 559 -12.42 20.86 15.94
C ALA A 559 -13.64 21.81 15.80
N SER A 560 -13.64 22.65 14.77
CA SER A 560 -14.78 23.53 14.43
C SER A 560 -16.02 22.75 13.98
N MET A 561 -15.84 21.72 13.15
CA MET A 561 -16.96 20.85 12.70
C MET A 561 -17.53 20.00 13.84
N ALA A 562 -16.69 19.53 14.77
CA ALA A 562 -17.14 18.85 15.99
C ALA A 562 -17.96 19.79 16.91
N GLN A 563 -17.58 21.07 17.01
CA GLN A 563 -18.38 22.08 17.71
C GLN A 563 -19.70 22.39 16.98
N ALA A 564 -19.71 22.42 15.64
CA ALA A 564 -20.92 22.67 14.85
C ALA A 564 -21.99 21.56 15.01
N HIS A 565 -21.57 20.30 15.17
CA HIS A 565 -22.50 19.19 15.48
C HIS A 565 -23.04 19.21 16.92
N ILE A 566 -22.32 19.82 17.87
CA ILE A 566 -22.84 20.00 19.25
C ILE A 566 -23.90 21.11 19.31
N VAL A 567 -23.82 22.14 18.45
CA VAL A 567 -24.77 23.27 18.44
C VAL A 567 -26.11 22.92 17.75
N GLN A 568 -26.14 21.93 16.84
CA GLN A 568 -27.37 21.53 16.13
C GLN A 568 -28.29 20.55 16.91
N MET A 569 -27.95 20.16 18.14
CA MET A 569 -28.78 19.27 18.96
C MET A 569 -29.56 19.95 20.09
N THR A 570 -29.70 21.27 20.10
CA THR A 570 -30.64 21.93 21.03
C THR A 570 -32.05 21.86 20.45
N PRO A 571 -33.01 21.14 21.07
CA PRO A 571 -34.39 21.16 20.61
C PRO A 571 -34.97 22.56 20.81
N VAL A 572 -35.47 23.15 19.72
CA VAL A 572 -36.30 24.36 19.78
C VAL A 572 -37.56 23.98 20.57
N ALA A 573 -37.67 24.48 21.80
CA ALA A 573 -38.88 24.34 22.61
C ALA A 573 -40.03 25.10 21.92
N VAL A 574 -41.04 24.36 21.49
CA VAL A 574 -42.33 24.92 21.07
C VAL A 574 -43.02 25.49 22.31
N PRO A 575 -43.50 26.75 22.31
CA PRO A 575 -44.21 27.30 23.46
C PRO A 575 -45.55 26.58 23.62
N MET A 576 -45.69 25.78 24.68
CA MET A 576 -46.97 25.23 25.12
C MET A 576 -47.85 26.35 25.66
N GLY A 577 -49.08 26.41 25.14
CA GLY A 577 -50.08 27.41 25.49
C GLY A 577 -50.45 27.46 26.97
N SER A 578 -50.86 28.65 27.40
CA SER A 578 -51.26 28.99 28.76
C SER A 578 -52.32 28.06 29.35
N PRO A 579 -52.22 27.64 30.63
CA PRO A 579 -53.29 26.92 31.30
C PRO A 579 -54.39 27.89 31.74
N VAL A 580 -55.63 27.52 31.44
CA VAL A 580 -56.85 28.17 31.95
C VAL A 580 -56.95 27.87 33.45
N ILE A 581 -56.99 28.92 34.26
CA ILE A 581 -57.14 28.86 35.72
C ILE A 581 -58.62 28.67 36.02
N ALA A 582 -58.97 27.56 36.68
CA ALA A 582 -60.28 27.38 37.31
C ALA A 582 -60.21 27.91 38.75
N GLU A 583 -61.13 28.83 39.08
CA GLU A 583 -61.34 29.34 40.43
C GLU A 583 -61.89 28.25 41.36
N ALA A 584 -61.32 28.16 42.56
CA ALA A 584 -62.01 27.62 43.74
C ALA A 584 -61.55 28.36 45.00
N VAL A 585 -62.57 28.78 45.75
CA VAL A 585 -62.63 29.67 46.91
C VAL A 585 -61.94 29.08 48.16
N PRO A 586 -61.32 29.90 49.04
CA PRO A 586 -60.66 29.39 50.25
C PRO A 586 -61.66 29.09 51.38
N ILE A 587 -61.38 28.03 52.15
CA ILE A 587 -61.96 27.79 53.47
C ILE A 587 -60.81 27.76 54.49
N SER A 588 -60.92 28.69 55.45
CA SER A 588 -60.18 28.91 56.72
C SER A 588 -58.68 29.08 56.68
#